data_AF-D2HRL1-F1
#
_entry.id   AF-D2HRL1-F1
#
_cell.length_a   1.000
_cell.length_b   1.000
_cell.length_c   1.000
_cell.angle_alpha   90.00
_cell.angle_beta   90.00
_cell.angle_gamma   90.00
#
_symmetry.space_group_name_H-M   'P 1'
#
loop_
_entity.id
_entity.type
_entity.pdbx_description
1 polymer ?
#
loop_
_entity_poly.entity_id
_entity_poly.type
_entity_poly.pdbx_seq_one_letter_code
_entity_poly.pdbx_strand_id
1 'polypeptide(L)'
;LSSLIATGSLQVEMAGETQTVLLNDNATIVCKVQGHRHLDITIMGITWFWKNQMSATEVILFQFFGAHRKIVRPGASVPLSRLERGDASLQLPGVQLWEAGEYRCEVVITPHKAVGRVRLEVMAYPVSSLFPEQATVKENAEQLISCVASGFYPMNITITWKKWTQEDPWYAEVSEDVFTNSITENEDGMCNVTSFLRLKPSLEDNMTIYQCVVWHKSLPTSQRLNFTLT
;
A
#
# COMPACT_ATOMS: atom_id res chain seq x y z
N LEU A 1 -10.42 -29.84 -29.65
CA LEU A 1 -9.21 -29.39 -30.37
C LEU A 1 -8.15 -29.06 -29.32
N SER A 2 -7.31 -30.05 -29.06
CA SER A 2 -6.22 -30.05 -28.09
C SER A 2 -5.16 -29.01 -28.44
N SER A 3 -4.95 -28.02 -27.58
CA SER A 3 -3.82 -27.09 -27.67
C SER A 3 -2.56 -27.79 -27.16
N LEU A 4 -1.65 -28.08 -28.10
CA LEU A 4 -0.29 -28.52 -27.84
C LEU A 4 0.43 -27.44 -27.02
N ILE A 5 0.81 -27.76 -25.78
CA ILE A 5 1.76 -26.98 -25.00
C ILE A 5 3.10 -27.07 -25.73
N ALA A 6 3.57 -25.94 -26.27
CA ALA A 6 4.91 -25.85 -26.81
C ALA A 6 5.91 -26.09 -25.66
N THR A 7 6.57 -27.24 -25.69
CA THR A 7 7.73 -27.55 -24.86
C THR A 7 8.92 -26.74 -25.40
N GLY A 8 9.48 -25.83 -24.59
CA GLY A 8 10.84 -25.29 -24.83
C GLY A 8 11.03 -23.77 -24.92
N SER A 9 10.07 -22.90 -24.57
CA SER A 9 10.35 -21.47 -24.45
C SER A 9 10.72 -21.08 -23.02
N LEU A 10 11.79 -20.28 -22.84
CA LEU A 10 12.12 -19.66 -21.57
C LEU A 10 10.94 -18.77 -21.15
N GLN A 11 10.46 -18.92 -19.92
CA GLN A 11 9.34 -18.16 -19.38
C GLN A 11 9.65 -17.68 -17.96
N VAL A 12 9.05 -16.55 -17.59
CA VAL A 12 9.13 -15.98 -16.24
C VAL A 12 7.73 -15.73 -15.70
N GLU A 13 7.57 -16.01 -14.42
CA GLU A 13 6.34 -15.84 -13.66
C GLU A 13 6.47 -14.65 -12.71
N MET A 14 5.49 -13.74 -12.77
CA MET A 14 5.40 -12.52 -11.96
C MET A 14 4.32 -12.67 -10.88
N ALA A 15 4.28 -11.75 -9.90
CA ALA A 15 3.26 -11.73 -8.83
C ALA A 15 1.87 -11.25 -9.30
N GLY A 16 1.32 -11.83 -10.36
CA GLY A 16 0.08 -11.36 -11.00
C GLY A 16 0.27 -10.02 -11.71
N GLU A 17 -0.82 -9.27 -11.86
CA GLU A 17 -0.80 -7.97 -12.55
C GLU A 17 -0.25 -6.84 -11.67
N THR A 18 -0.62 -6.84 -10.39
CA THR A 18 -0.31 -5.77 -9.44
C THR A 18 0.21 -6.35 -8.13
N GLN A 19 1.30 -5.77 -7.62
CA GLN A 19 1.85 -6.05 -6.30
C GLN A 19 1.80 -4.78 -5.45
N THR A 20 1.40 -4.90 -4.19
CA THR A 20 1.34 -3.79 -3.24
C THR A 20 2.51 -3.85 -2.25
N VAL A 21 2.99 -2.69 -1.81
CA VAL A 21 3.97 -2.55 -0.74
C VAL A 21 3.66 -1.30 0.10
N LEU A 22 4.00 -1.32 1.38
CA LEU A 22 3.88 -0.13 2.22
C LEU A 22 5.07 0.82 1.99
N LEU A 23 4.82 2.11 2.14
CA LEU A 23 5.85 3.13 2.12
C LEU A 23 6.92 2.82 3.18
N ASN A 24 8.19 2.96 2.80
CA ASN A 24 9.39 2.65 3.60
C ASN A 24 9.64 1.15 3.88
N ASP A 25 8.75 0.25 3.46
CA ASP A 25 9.00 -1.19 3.57
C ASP A 25 9.95 -1.70 2.47
N ASN A 26 10.51 -2.87 2.71
CA ASN A 26 11.31 -3.58 1.72
C ASN A 26 10.40 -4.36 0.77
N ALA A 27 10.47 -4.09 -0.54
CA ALA A 27 9.77 -4.88 -1.54
C ALA A 27 10.63 -6.04 -2.06
N THR A 28 9.96 -7.17 -2.36
CA THR A 28 10.50 -8.22 -3.23
C THR A 28 9.59 -8.34 -4.44
N ILE A 29 10.02 -7.81 -5.58
CA ILE A 29 9.24 -7.85 -6.83
C ILE A 29 9.50 -9.19 -7.52
N VAL A 30 8.46 -10.02 -7.60
CA VAL A 30 8.61 -11.43 -7.99
C VAL A 30 8.95 -11.57 -9.46
N CYS A 31 9.96 -12.37 -9.77
CA CYS A 31 10.25 -12.88 -11.11
C CYS A 31 10.89 -14.27 -11.01
N LYS A 32 10.15 -15.31 -11.39
CA LYS A 32 10.60 -16.71 -11.29
C LYS A 32 10.71 -17.37 -12.65
N VAL A 33 11.87 -17.93 -12.97
CA VAL A 33 12.10 -18.70 -14.19
C VAL A 33 11.39 -20.05 -14.07
N GLN A 34 10.50 -20.36 -15.01
CA GLN A 34 9.72 -21.59 -14.98
C GLN A 34 10.50 -22.80 -15.53
N GLY A 35 10.22 -23.99 -14.99
CA GLY A 35 10.68 -25.26 -15.55
C GLY A 35 12.14 -25.64 -15.28
N HIS A 36 12.89 -24.83 -14.52
CA HIS A 36 14.31 -25.06 -14.26
C HIS A 36 14.56 -25.40 -12.79
N ARG A 37 15.31 -26.48 -12.53
CA ARG A 37 15.64 -26.94 -11.17
C ARG A 37 16.99 -26.41 -10.69
N HIS A 38 17.92 -26.18 -11.61
CA HIS A 38 19.21 -25.52 -11.37
C HIS A 38 19.62 -24.75 -12.62
N LEU A 39 20.00 -23.49 -12.45
CA LEU A 39 20.46 -22.62 -13.53
C LEU A 39 21.94 -22.32 -13.36
N ASP A 40 22.68 -22.41 -14.47
CA ASP A 40 24.04 -21.89 -14.53
C ASP A 40 23.98 -20.36 -14.67
N ILE A 41 24.25 -19.66 -13.57
CA ILE A 41 24.17 -18.19 -13.53
C ILE A 41 25.28 -17.52 -14.35
N THR A 42 26.33 -18.25 -14.77
CA THR A 42 27.44 -17.69 -15.55
C THR A 42 27.06 -17.34 -16.98
N ILE A 43 26.10 -18.09 -17.54
CA ILE A 43 25.55 -17.89 -18.90
C ILE A 43 24.23 -17.09 -18.88
N MET A 44 23.86 -16.55 -17.71
CA MET A 44 22.58 -15.91 -17.47
C MET A 44 22.70 -14.40 -17.40
N GLY A 45 21.66 -13.75 -17.89
CA GLY A 45 21.48 -12.31 -17.85
C GLY A 45 20.17 -11.92 -17.18
N ILE A 46 20.20 -10.92 -16.31
CA ILE A 46 19.01 -10.32 -15.71
C ILE A 46 19.12 -8.82 -15.87
N THR A 47 18.06 -8.19 -16.33
CA THR A 47 17.91 -6.75 -16.22
C THR A 47 16.53 -6.42 -15.68
N TRP A 48 16.50 -5.62 -14.62
CA TRP A 48 15.29 -5.04 -14.08
C TRP A 48 15.17 -3.60 -14.53
N PHE A 49 14.00 -3.29 -15.06
CA PHE A 49 13.63 -1.96 -15.50
C PHE A 49 12.46 -1.43 -14.68
N TRP A 50 12.38 -0.11 -14.56
CA TRP A 50 11.25 0.59 -13.99
C TRP A 50 10.80 1.70 -14.94
N LYS A 51 9.49 1.87 -15.00
CA LYS A 51 8.82 2.91 -15.75
C LYS A 51 7.76 3.55 -14.87
N ASN A 52 7.90 4.86 -14.65
CA ASN A 52 6.87 5.66 -13.99
C ASN A 52 5.59 5.64 -14.85
N GLN A 53 4.41 5.59 -14.23
CA GLN A 53 3.12 5.70 -14.92
C GLN A 53 2.97 7.00 -15.71
N MET A 54 3.60 8.08 -15.25
CA MET A 54 3.54 9.39 -15.90
C MET A 54 4.66 9.63 -16.92
N SER A 55 5.65 8.75 -17.01
CA SER A 55 6.78 8.92 -17.92
C SER A 55 6.75 7.90 -19.06
N ALA A 56 7.14 8.35 -20.26
CA ALA A 56 7.40 7.44 -21.37
C ALA A 56 8.76 6.72 -21.23
N THR A 57 9.67 7.26 -20.40
CA THR A 57 11.04 6.72 -20.25
C THR A 57 11.08 5.55 -19.28
N GLU A 58 11.67 4.46 -19.74
CA GLU A 58 12.02 3.30 -18.93
C GLU A 58 13.50 3.39 -18.54
N VAL A 59 13.81 3.09 -17.28
CA VAL A 59 15.18 3.14 -16.74
C VAL A 59 15.58 1.80 -16.16
N ILE A 60 16.88 1.50 -16.20
CA ILE A 60 17.44 0.29 -15.58
C ILE A 60 17.58 0.54 -14.08
N LEU A 61 17.12 -0.39 -13.25
CA LEU A 61 17.34 -0.39 -11.80
C LEU A 61 18.52 -1.27 -11.41
N PHE A 62 18.58 -2.46 -12.00
CA PHE A 62 19.55 -3.51 -11.68
C PHE A 62 19.87 -4.33 -12.93
N GLN A 63 21.13 -4.72 -13.06
CA GLN A 63 21.58 -5.59 -14.15
C GLN A 63 22.67 -6.54 -13.67
N PHE A 64 22.59 -7.78 -14.13
CA PHE A 64 23.54 -8.85 -13.83
C PHE A 64 23.77 -9.69 -15.10
N PHE A 65 25.03 -9.89 -15.48
CA PHE A 65 25.44 -10.74 -16.60
C PHE A 65 26.75 -11.45 -16.25
N GLY A 66 26.68 -12.75 -15.93
CA GLY A 66 27.84 -13.53 -15.52
C GLY A 66 28.57 -12.92 -14.31
N ALA A 67 29.72 -12.29 -14.52
CA ALA A 67 30.48 -11.60 -13.47
C ALA A 67 30.17 -10.08 -13.34
N HIS A 68 29.48 -9.49 -14.33
CA HIS A 68 29.21 -8.06 -14.34
C HIS A 68 27.90 -7.75 -13.61
N ARG A 69 27.95 -6.79 -12.68
CA ARG A 69 26.79 -6.29 -11.94
C ARG A 69 26.73 -4.77 -12.00
N LYS A 70 25.59 -4.22 -12.38
CA LYS A 70 25.30 -2.78 -12.36
C LYS A 70 24.07 -2.53 -11.50
N ILE A 71 24.22 -1.67 -10.50
CA ILE A 71 23.15 -1.23 -9.59
C ILE A 71 22.97 0.26 -9.83
N VAL A 72 21.80 0.63 -10.35
CA VAL A 72 21.44 2.04 -10.59
C VAL A 72 20.59 2.56 -9.44
N ARG A 73 19.62 1.75 -8.99
CA ARG A 73 18.80 2.04 -7.81
C ARG A 73 19.55 1.58 -6.56
N PRO A 74 19.96 2.48 -5.65
CA PRO A 74 20.73 2.10 -4.46
C PRO A 74 20.06 1.00 -3.64
N GLY A 75 20.84 0.01 -3.23
CA GLY A 75 20.35 -1.16 -2.47
C GLY A 75 19.56 -2.19 -3.28
N ALA A 76 19.26 -1.94 -4.57
CA ALA A 76 18.62 -2.95 -5.41
C ALA A 76 19.50 -4.19 -5.57
N SER A 77 18.92 -5.36 -5.40
CA SER A 77 19.66 -6.62 -5.52
C SER A 77 18.81 -7.79 -5.97
N VAL A 78 19.47 -8.80 -6.55
CA VAL A 78 18.92 -10.13 -6.80
C VAL A 78 19.89 -11.12 -6.15
N PRO A 79 19.48 -11.87 -5.10
CA PRO A 79 20.38 -12.81 -4.43
C PRO A 79 20.80 -13.95 -5.35
N LEU A 80 22.10 -14.10 -5.61
CA LEU A 80 22.63 -15.11 -6.54
C LEU A 80 22.27 -16.54 -6.14
N SER A 81 22.24 -16.83 -4.83
CA SER A 81 21.83 -18.15 -4.33
C SER A 81 20.36 -18.46 -4.62
N ARG A 82 19.48 -17.46 -4.71
CA ARG A 82 18.08 -17.64 -5.14
C ARG A 82 18.00 -17.78 -6.65
N LEU A 83 18.84 -17.04 -7.36
CA LEU A 83 18.90 -17.06 -8.81
C LEU A 83 19.28 -18.43 -9.38
N GLU A 84 20.25 -19.12 -8.76
CA GLU A 84 20.63 -20.50 -9.12
C GLU A 84 19.45 -21.48 -9.07
N ARG A 85 18.42 -21.17 -8.27
CA ARG A 85 17.17 -21.93 -8.15
C ARG A 85 16.03 -21.35 -9.01
N GLY A 86 16.34 -20.46 -9.94
CA GLY A 86 15.36 -19.86 -10.85
C GLY A 86 14.64 -18.62 -10.31
N ASP A 87 15.09 -18.03 -9.20
CA ASP A 87 14.42 -16.87 -8.62
C ASP A 87 15.21 -15.58 -8.86
N ALA A 88 14.74 -14.82 -9.85
CA ALA A 88 15.29 -13.55 -10.30
C ALA A 88 14.58 -12.33 -9.67
N SER A 89 13.88 -12.53 -8.54
CA SER A 89 13.10 -11.48 -7.88
C SER A 89 13.99 -10.32 -7.40
N LEU A 90 13.54 -9.09 -7.66
CA LEU A 90 14.25 -7.87 -7.27
C LEU A 90 13.94 -7.50 -5.82
N GLN A 91 14.97 -7.34 -5.01
CA GLN A 91 14.87 -6.79 -3.66
C GLN A 91 15.13 -5.29 -3.70
N LEU A 92 14.18 -4.51 -3.18
CA LEU A 92 14.25 -3.05 -3.07
C LEU A 92 14.04 -2.66 -1.61
N PRO A 93 15.09 -2.24 -0.87
CA PRO A 93 14.90 -1.71 0.47
C PRO A 93 14.25 -0.32 0.47
N GLY A 94 13.44 -0.03 1.49
CA GLY A 94 12.91 1.31 1.77
C GLY A 94 12.16 1.94 0.60
N VAL A 95 11.16 1.24 0.04
CA VAL A 95 10.43 1.68 -1.15
C VAL A 95 9.70 2.98 -0.91
N GLN A 96 9.71 3.84 -1.93
CA GLN A 96 9.18 5.18 -1.85
C GLN A 96 7.99 5.42 -2.81
N LEU A 97 7.16 6.44 -2.55
CA LEU A 97 5.93 6.69 -3.33
C LEU A 97 6.19 6.85 -4.84
N TRP A 98 7.25 7.58 -5.22
CA TRP A 98 7.63 7.81 -6.62
C TRP A 98 8.21 6.57 -7.31
N GLU A 99 8.50 5.49 -6.56
CA GLU A 99 8.93 4.21 -7.13
C GLU A 99 7.73 3.33 -7.54
N ALA A 100 6.48 3.78 -7.32
CA ALA A 100 5.30 3.16 -7.92
C ALA A 100 5.39 3.20 -9.46
N GLY A 101 4.93 2.16 -10.13
CA GLY A 101 5.07 2.07 -11.59
C GLY A 101 5.08 0.66 -12.15
N GLU A 102 5.39 0.56 -13.43
CA GLU A 102 5.60 -0.72 -14.10
C GLU A 102 7.05 -1.17 -13.91
N TYR A 103 7.22 -2.39 -13.42
CA TYR A 103 8.50 -3.06 -13.32
C TYR A 103 8.55 -4.17 -14.36
N ARG A 104 9.67 -4.23 -15.08
CA ARG A 104 9.91 -5.24 -16.11
C ARG A 104 11.14 -6.07 -15.76
N CYS A 105 10.92 -7.36 -15.58
CA CYS A 105 11.97 -8.36 -15.45
C CYS A 105 12.33 -8.88 -16.84
N GLU A 106 13.61 -8.83 -17.19
CA GLU A 106 14.15 -9.45 -18.39
C GLU A 106 15.19 -10.48 -18.00
N VAL A 107 14.95 -11.74 -18.37
CA VAL A 107 15.88 -12.86 -18.15
C VAL A 107 16.35 -13.39 -19.50
N VAL A 108 17.66 -13.51 -19.65
CA VAL A 108 18.31 -14.04 -20.84
C VAL A 108 19.11 -15.28 -20.46
N ILE A 109 18.82 -16.40 -21.12
CA ILE A 109 19.59 -17.65 -21.06
C ILE A 109 19.89 -18.00 -22.50
N THR A 110 21.07 -17.61 -22.99
CA THR A 110 21.41 -17.67 -24.43
C THR A 110 21.06 -19.03 -25.05
N PRO A 111 20.32 -19.06 -26.18
CA PRO A 111 19.88 -17.92 -27.00
C PRO A 111 18.49 -17.35 -26.62
N HIS A 112 17.87 -17.84 -25.56
CA HIS A 112 16.50 -17.52 -25.20
C HIS A 112 16.38 -16.29 -24.30
N LYS A 113 15.25 -15.59 -24.43
CA LYS A 113 14.89 -14.42 -23.63
C LYS A 113 13.45 -14.55 -23.16
N ALA A 114 13.22 -14.20 -21.89
CA ALA A 114 11.91 -14.10 -21.29
C ALA A 114 11.72 -12.73 -20.64
N VAL A 115 10.49 -12.23 -20.69
CA VAL A 115 10.13 -10.91 -20.16
C VAL A 115 8.85 -11.05 -19.35
N GLY A 116 8.84 -10.48 -18.15
CA GLY A 116 7.67 -10.37 -17.29
C GLY A 116 7.48 -8.93 -16.83
N ARG A 117 6.23 -8.53 -16.61
CA ARG A 117 5.87 -7.20 -16.11
C ARG A 117 4.95 -7.30 -14.91
N VAL A 118 5.06 -6.34 -14.00
CA VAL A 118 4.16 -6.20 -12.85
C VAL A 118 4.06 -4.73 -12.48
N ARG A 119 2.88 -4.30 -12.04
CA ARG A 119 2.67 -2.95 -11.51
C ARG A 119 2.91 -2.95 -10.00
N LEU A 120 3.81 -2.10 -9.53
CA LEU A 120 4.01 -1.88 -8.10
C LEU A 120 3.14 -0.70 -7.65
N GLU A 121 2.31 -0.93 -6.65
CA GLU A 121 1.57 0.10 -5.92
C GLU A 121 2.18 0.30 -4.54
N VAL A 122 2.48 1.55 -4.20
CA VAL A 122 2.98 1.93 -2.88
C VAL A 122 1.84 2.58 -2.11
N MET A 123 1.64 2.16 -0.85
CA MET A 123 0.56 2.64 0.01
C MET A 123 1.09 3.09 1.36
N ALA A 124 0.37 4.00 2.02
CA ALA A 124 0.64 4.39 3.40
C ALA A 124 -0.67 4.36 4.21
N TYR A 125 -0.62 3.83 5.43
CA TYR A 125 -1.79 3.77 6.29
C TYR A 125 -2.01 5.07 7.05
N PRO A 126 -3.28 5.45 7.30
CA PRO A 126 -3.57 6.62 8.10
C PRO A 126 -3.14 6.41 9.56
N VAL A 127 -2.47 7.41 10.11
CA VAL A 127 -2.33 7.60 11.54
C VAL A 127 -3.52 8.44 12.00
N SER A 128 -4.42 7.81 12.76
CA SER A 128 -5.68 8.41 13.17
C SER A 128 -5.76 8.70 14.67
N SER A 129 -6.39 9.82 15.03
CA SER A 129 -6.53 10.29 16.41
C SER A 129 -7.82 11.09 16.63
N LEU A 130 -8.29 11.15 17.88
CA LEU A 130 -9.43 11.97 18.30
C LEU A 130 -8.96 13.21 19.07
N PHE A 131 -9.62 14.35 18.85
CA PHE A 131 -9.41 15.56 19.62
C PHE A 131 -10.73 16.30 19.91
N PRO A 132 -11.05 16.62 21.17
CA PRO A 132 -10.36 16.17 22.39
C PRO A 132 -10.50 14.65 22.59
N GLU A 133 -9.56 14.04 23.31
CA GLU A 133 -9.61 12.60 23.65
C GLU A 133 -10.73 12.25 24.65
N GLN A 134 -11.24 13.25 25.36
CA GLN A 134 -12.35 13.14 26.30
C GLN A 134 -13.36 14.25 26.04
N ALA A 135 -14.65 13.92 26.19
CA ALA A 135 -15.75 14.85 25.98
C ALA A 135 -16.63 14.89 27.23
N THR A 136 -16.92 16.10 27.71
CA THR A 136 -17.70 16.29 28.93
C THR A 136 -19.12 16.73 28.61
N VAL A 137 -20.11 16.13 29.25
CA VAL A 137 -21.50 16.57 29.19
C VAL A 137 -21.61 17.92 29.88
N LYS A 138 -21.68 18.98 29.07
CA LYS A 138 -22.03 20.32 29.54
C LYS A 138 -23.30 20.73 28.82
N GLU A 139 -24.39 20.75 29.58
CA GLU A 139 -25.70 21.12 29.08
C GLU A 139 -25.64 22.48 28.38
N ASN A 140 -26.16 22.54 27.14
CA ASN A 140 -26.15 23.71 26.26
C ASN A 140 -24.77 24.23 25.80
N ALA A 141 -23.69 23.48 26.01
CA ALA A 141 -22.38 23.81 25.42
C ALA A 141 -22.13 22.98 24.16
N GLU A 142 -21.96 23.65 23.02
CA GLU A 142 -21.52 22.98 21.80
C GLU A 142 -20.11 22.44 21.97
N GLN A 143 -19.91 21.15 21.66
CA GLN A 143 -18.59 20.53 21.66
C GLN A 143 -18.26 20.05 20.24
N LEU A 144 -17.04 20.34 19.79
CA LEU A 144 -16.54 19.88 18.50
C LEU A 144 -15.51 18.78 18.70
N ILE A 145 -15.79 17.60 18.16
CA ILE A 145 -14.88 16.46 18.18
C ILE A 145 -14.28 16.30 16.80
N SER A 146 -12.97 16.06 16.75
CA SER A 146 -12.18 15.96 15.52
C SER A 146 -11.60 14.56 15.41
N CYS A 147 -11.84 13.86 14.32
CA CYS A 147 -11.17 12.63 13.93
C CYS A 147 -10.18 12.94 12.82
N VAL A 148 -8.91 12.99 13.19
CA VAL A 148 -7.80 13.25 12.27
C VAL A 148 -7.37 11.93 11.65
N ALA A 149 -7.10 11.90 10.35
CA ALA A 149 -6.40 10.83 9.65
C ALA A 149 -5.26 11.45 8.85
N SER A 150 -4.03 11.06 9.14
CA SER A 150 -2.82 11.71 8.61
C SER A 150 -1.85 10.71 7.98
N GLY A 151 -1.06 11.16 7.01
CA GLY A 151 0.03 10.38 6.41
C GLY A 151 -0.42 9.18 5.58
N PHE A 152 -1.61 9.21 4.97
CA PHE A 152 -2.13 8.09 4.18
C PHE A 152 -1.93 8.29 2.67
N TYR A 153 -1.86 7.17 1.95
CA TYR A 153 -1.82 7.15 0.48
C TYR A 153 -2.35 5.82 -0.06
N PRO A 154 -3.23 5.81 -1.08
CA PRO A 154 -3.68 6.94 -1.90
C PRO A 154 -4.78 7.80 -1.26
N MET A 155 -5.19 8.87 -1.94
CA MET A 155 -6.14 9.88 -1.43
C MET A 155 -7.53 9.36 -1.06
N ASN A 156 -7.95 8.19 -1.58
CA ASN A 156 -9.31 7.68 -1.34
C ASN A 156 -9.44 7.05 0.06
N ILE A 157 -10.11 7.77 0.96
CA ILE A 157 -10.36 7.40 2.37
C ILE A 157 -11.83 7.60 2.72
N THR A 158 -12.33 6.82 3.67
CA THR A 158 -13.71 6.97 4.18
C THR A 158 -13.65 7.11 5.70
N ILE A 159 -14.30 8.16 6.23
CA ILE A 159 -14.44 8.39 7.66
C ILE A 159 -15.92 8.49 7.99
N THR A 160 -16.40 7.65 8.91
CA THR A 160 -17.79 7.66 9.38
C THR A 160 -17.84 7.75 10.89
N TRP A 161 -18.94 8.27 11.41
CA TRP A 161 -19.19 8.35 12.84
C TRP A 161 -20.32 7.39 13.22
N LYS A 162 -20.18 6.78 14.39
CA LYS A 162 -21.19 5.91 14.97
C LYS A 162 -21.38 6.25 16.44
N LYS A 163 -22.56 5.95 16.97
CA LYS A 163 -22.84 6.03 18.41
C LYS A 163 -23.43 4.73 18.92
N TRP A 164 -23.18 4.44 20.18
CA TRP A 164 -23.74 3.34 20.92
C TRP A 164 -24.26 3.87 22.26
N THR A 165 -25.49 3.48 22.62
CA THR A 165 -26.15 3.84 23.87
C THR A 165 -26.51 2.57 24.63
N GLN A 166 -26.81 2.66 25.93
CA GLN A 166 -27.25 1.49 26.69
C GLN A 166 -28.61 0.94 26.21
N GLU A 167 -29.42 1.79 25.58
CA GLU A 167 -30.75 1.44 25.08
C GLU A 167 -30.69 0.68 23.74
N ASP A 168 -29.65 0.91 22.93
CA ASP A 168 -29.47 0.25 21.63
C ASP A 168 -28.24 -0.68 21.66
N PRO A 169 -28.41 -2.01 21.50
CA PRO A 169 -27.29 -2.94 21.49
C PRO A 169 -26.35 -2.77 20.27
N TRP A 170 -26.68 -1.94 19.28
CA TRP A 170 -25.90 -1.76 18.05
C TRP A 170 -25.37 -0.34 17.88
N TYR A 171 -24.26 -0.22 17.15
CA TYR A 171 -23.73 1.08 16.74
C TYR A 171 -24.59 1.67 15.62
N ALA A 172 -25.29 2.76 15.91
CA ALA A 172 -26.03 3.53 14.92
C ALA A 172 -25.11 4.54 14.22
N GLU A 173 -25.27 4.74 12.92
CA GLU A 173 -24.51 5.73 12.16
C GLU A 173 -24.96 7.15 12.51
N VAL A 174 -23.99 8.06 12.65
CA VAL A 174 -24.23 9.48 12.92
C VAL A 174 -23.80 10.27 11.68
N SER A 175 -24.78 10.90 11.03
CA SER A 175 -24.57 11.74 9.85
C SER A 175 -24.98 13.20 10.05
N GLU A 176 -25.85 13.46 11.04
CA GLU A 176 -26.21 14.82 11.44
C GLU A 176 -25.04 15.51 12.12
N ASP A 177 -24.83 16.80 11.81
CA ASP A 177 -23.77 17.63 12.38
C ASP A 177 -22.34 17.09 12.19
N VAL A 178 -22.15 16.22 11.19
CA VAL A 178 -20.86 15.72 10.72
C VAL A 178 -20.39 16.53 9.51
N PHE A 179 -19.14 16.98 9.53
CA PHE A 179 -18.52 17.63 8.39
C PHE A 179 -17.06 17.19 8.23
N THR A 180 -16.61 17.01 7.00
CA THR A 180 -15.24 16.56 6.71
C THR A 180 -14.55 17.57 5.81
N ASN A 181 -13.30 17.89 6.13
CA ASN A 181 -12.52 18.87 5.40
C ASN A 181 -12.12 18.35 4.02
N SER A 182 -11.71 19.24 3.13
CA SER A 182 -10.98 18.82 1.95
C SER A 182 -9.68 18.14 2.36
N ILE A 183 -9.33 17.07 1.65
CA ILE A 183 -8.08 16.36 1.85
C ILE A 183 -6.93 17.28 1.42
N THR A 184 -5.88 17.35 2.24
CA THR A 184 -4.66 18.09 1.93
C THR A 184 -3.54 17.13 1.58
N GLU A 185 -2.70 17.50 0.61
CA GLU A 185 -1.52 16.75 0.18
C GLU A 185 -0.26 17.49 0.65
N ASN A 186 0.65 16.76 1.31
CA ASN A 186 1.92 17.30 1.79
C ASN A 186 2.98 17.25 0.67
N GLU A 187 4.12 17.91 0.88
CA GLU A 187 5.25 17.89 -0.08
C GLU A 187 5.82 16.47 -0.34
N ASP A 188 5.65 15.57 0.63
CA ASP A 188 6.04 14.16 0.51
C ASP A 188 5.04 13.30 -0.29
N GLY A 189 3.92 13.88 -0.75
CA GLY A 189 2.86 13.19 -1.48
C GLY A 189 1.85 12.45 -0.62
N MET A 190 1.98 12.49 0.72
CA MET A 190 1.01 11.89 1.63
C MET A 190 -0.20 12.80 1.87
N CYS A 191 -1.34 12.19 2.15
CA CYS A 191 -2.59 12.89 2.37
C CYS A 191 -2.96 12.99 3.85
N ASN A 192 -3.64 14.08 4.20
CA ASN A 192 -4.23 14.33 5.51
C ASN A 192 -5.70 14.74 5.35
N VAL A 193 -6.55 14.32 6.28
CA VAL A 193 -7.95 14.74 6.35
C VAL A 193 -8.42 14.79 7.80
N THR A 194 -9.41 15.62 8.08
CA THR A 194 -10.06 15.65 9.40
C THR A 194 -11.56 15.66 9.21
N SER A 195 -12.23 14.73 9.87
CA SER A 195 -13.68 14.71 10.01
C SER A 195 -14.05 15.26 11.38
N PHE A 196 -15.15 15.98 11.45
CA PHE A 196 -15.63 16.61 12.65
C PHE A 196 -17.05 16.17 12.96
N LEU A 197 -17.34 16.03 14.24
CA LEU A 197 -18.67 15.79 14.78
C LEU A 197 -18.98 16.90 15.79
N ARG A 198 -20.01 17.69 15.50
CA ARG A 198 -20.51 18.70 16.43
C ARG A 198 -21.58 18.07 17.31
N LEU A 199 -21.42 18.21 18.62
CA LEU A 199 -22.32 17.67 19.63
C LEU A 199 -22.98 18.79 20.42
N LYS A 200 -24.25 18.59 20.75
CA LYS A 200 -25.00 19.36 21.75
C LYS A 200 -25.54 18.41 22.81
N PRO A 201 -24.66 17.88 23.68
CA PRO A 201 -25.01 16.80 24.58
C PRO A 201 -26.03 17.27 25.63
N SER A 202 -27.02 16.41 25.88
CA SER A 202 -28.00 16.52 26.96
C SER A 202 -27.63 15.59 28.12
N LEU A 203 -28.33 15.68 29.25
CA LEU A 203 -28.10 14.79 30.40
C LEU A 203 -28.42 13.31 30.07
N GLU A 204 -29.28 13.06 29.08
CA GLU A 204 -29.64 11.71 28.61
C GLU A 204 -28.50 11.07 27.80
N ASP A 205 -27.61 11.87 27.21
CA ASP A 205 -26.48 11.40 26.41
C ASP A 205 -25.29 10.92 27.27
N ASN A 206 -25.38 11.03 28.59
CA ASN A 206 -24.33 10.58 29.50
C ASN A 206 -24.04 9.08 29.31
N MET A 207 -22.76 8.70 29.27
CA MET A 207 -22.28 7.35 28.96
C MET A 207 -22.53 6.88 27.52
N THR A 208 -22.96 7.76 26.61
CA THR A 208 -22.98 7.46 25.17
C THR A 208 -21.56 7.32 24.64
N ILE A 209 -21.31 6.24 23.90
CA ILE A 209 -20.02 5.99 23.26
C ILE A 209 -20.13 6.40 21.81
N TYR A 210 -19.29 7.33 21.40
CA TYR A 210 -19.13 7.71 20.00
C TYR A 210 -17.87 7.05 19.44
N GLN A 211 -17.92 6.73 18.16
CA GLN A 211 -16.87 6.03 17.44
C GLN A 211 -16.62 6.69 16.08
N CYS A 212 -15.39 7.13 15.84
CA CYS A 212 -14.90 7.42 14.50
C CYS A 212 -14.39 6.12 13.86
N VAL A 213 -14.86 5.81 12.65
CA VAL A 213 -14.44 4.65 11.87
C VAL A 213 -13.72 5.12 10.62
N VAL A 214 -12.44 4.77 10.50
CA VAL A 214 -11.59 5.14 9.36
C VAL A 214 -11.32 3.90 8.51
N TRP A 215 -11.70 3.96 7.23
CA TRP A 215 -11.41 2.94 6.23
C TRP A 215 -10.52 3.50 5.12
N HIS A 216 -9.50 2.74 4.76
CA HIS A 216 -8.54 3.07 3.70
C HIS A 216 -8.00 1.77 3.10
N LYS A 217 -7.68 1.75 1.79
CA LYS A 217 -7.28 0.50 1.10
C LYS A 217 -5.98 -0.14 1.62
N SER A 218 -5.14 0.63 2.31
CA SER A 218 -3.92 0.10 2.93
C SER A 218 -4.18 -0.59 4.28
N LEU A 219 -5.39 -0.47 4.83
CA LEU A 219 -5.77 -1.08 6.10
C LEU A 219 -6.41 -2.44 5.83
N PRO A 220 -5.99 -3.52 6.51
CA PRO A 220 -6.67 -4.81 6.41
C PRO A 220 -8.08 -4.76 7.02
N THR A 221 -8.27 -3.91 8.03
CA THR A 221 -9.55 -3.66 8.71
C THR A 221 -9.66 -2.20 9.09
N SER A 222 -10.88 -1.64 9.14
CA SER A 222 -11.10 -0.26 9.57
C SER A 222 -10.56 0.01 10.97
N GLN A 223 -9.91 1.16 11.15
CA GLN A 223 -9.53 1.70 12.45
C GLN A 223 -10.79 2.26 13.13
N ARG A 224 -10.91 2.05 14.45
CA ARG A 224 -12.03 2.51 15.26
C ARG A 224 -11.49 3.26 16.47
N LEU A 225 -11.87 4.52 16.61
CA LEU A 225 -11.48 5.40 17.70
C LEU A 225 -12.72 5.77 18.48
N ASN A 226 -12.74 5.47 19.77
CA ASN A 226 -13.90 5.69 20.63
C ASN A 226 -13.64 6.84 21.60
N PHE A 227 -14.69 7.57 21.94
CA PHE A 227 -14.72 8.43 23.12
C PHE A 227 -16.09 8.31 23.79
N THR A 228 -16.13 8.57 25.09
CA THR A 228 -17.35 8.50 25.89
C THR A 228 -17.73 9.90 26.35
N LEU A 229 -19.01 10.22 26.32
CA LEU A 229 -19.54 11.41 26.98
C LEU A 229 -19.63 11.18 28.49
N THR A 230 -18.98 12.03 29.28
CA THR A 230 -18.93 11.94 30.75
C THR A 230 -19.36 13.22 31.44
#